data_AF-A0A961JW22-F1
#
_entry.id   AF-A0A961JW22-F1
#
_cell.length_a   1.000
_cell.length_b   1.000
_cell.length_c   1.000
_cell.angle_alpha   90.00
_cell.angle_beta   90.00
_cell.angle_gamma   90.00
#
_symmetry.space_group_name_H-M   'P 1'
#
loop_
_entity.id
_entity.type
_entity.pdbx_description
1 polymer ?
#
loop_
_entity_poly.entity_id
_entity_poly.type
_entity_poly.pdbx_seq_one_letter_code
_entity_poly.pdbx_strand_id
1 'polypeptide(L)'
;MELLDRSLNIYDYLTFAAIILMIVVLLAIILFIMGLPGRIAIARNHPHAEAVKIMGWMGFLAVVPWVHAFMWAFHDSMTVDLRRTPKEERDHVRAEIARLGGKPNAENPGGDDAGPQEG
;
A
#
# COMPACT_ATOMS: atom_id res chain seq x y z
N MET A 1 8.93 -30.54 -33.62
CA MET A 1 9.73 -31.03 -32.47
C MET A 1 8.90 -32.09 -31.77
N GLU A 2 9.50 -33.22 -31.43
CA GLU A 2 8.84 -34.38 -30.84
C GLU A 2 9.16 -34.43 -29.33
N LEU A 3 8.14 -34.60 -28.48
CA LEU A 3 8.28 -34.83 -27.05
C LEU A 3 7.45 -36.07 -26.70
N LEU A 4 8.08 -37.10 -26.11
CA LEU A 4 7.42 -38.35 -25.67
C LEU A 4 6.60 -39.07 -26.77
N ASP A 5 7.20 -39.31 -27.94
CA ASP A 5 6.58 -40.12 -29.03
C ASP A 5 5.22 -39.57 -29.49
N ARG A 6 5.05 -38.24 -29.45
CA ARG A 6 3.83 -37.55 -29.88
C ARG A 6 4.18 -36.24 -30.58
N SER A 7 3.52 -35.99 -31.72
CA SER A 7 3.68 -34.73 -32.46
C SER A 7 3.05 -33.56 -31.70
N LEU A 8 3.83 -32.51 -31.47
CA LEU A 8 3.33 -31.27 -30.89
C LEU A 8 2.51 -30.53 -31.95
N ASN A 9 1.21 -30.43 -31.70
CA ASN A 9 0.28 -29.75 -32.59
C ASN A 9 0.02 -28.32 -32.08
N ILE A 10 -0.67 -27.52 -32.90
CA ILE A 10 -1.02 -26.13 -32.56
C ILE A 10 -1.78 -26.01 -31.23
N TYR A 11 -2.58 -27.02 -30.87
CA TYR A 11 -3.32 -27.09 -29.62
C TYR A 11 -2.40 -27.23 -28.39
N ASP A 12 -1.28 -27.93 -28.51
CA ASP A 12 -0.32 -28.07 -27.41
C ASP A 12 0.35 -26.71 -27.12
N TYR A 13 0.74 -25.98 -28.17
CA TYR A 13 1.28 -24.62 -28.04
C TYR A 13 0.27 -23.62 -27.46
N LEU A 14 -1.00 -23.68 -27.89
CA LEU A 14 -2.08 -22.87 -27.32
C LEU A 14 -2.27 -23.18 -25.83
N THR A 15 -2.18 -24.44 -25.44
CA THR A 15 -2.30 -24.86 -24.04
C THR A 15 -1.15 -24.30 -23.19
N PHE A 16 0.08 -24.38 -23.67
CA PHE A 16 1.22 -23.78 -22.96
C PHE A 16 1.09 -22.26 -22.84
N ALA A 17 0.68 -21.58 -23.92
CA ALA A 17 0.44 -20.13 -23.89
C ALA A 17 -0.65 -19.75 -22.88
N ALA A 18 -1.75 -20.50 -22.84
CA ALA A 18 -2.83 -20.28 -21.89
C ALA A 18 -2.38 -20.51 -20.43
N ILE A 19 -1.59 -21.55 -20.16
CA ILE A 19 -1.03 -21.81 -18.83
C ILE A 19 -0.09 -20.67 -18.40
N ILE A 20 0.81 -20.22 -19.28
CA ILE A 20 1.70 -19.10 -19.00
C ILE A 20 0.89 -17.83 -18.70
N LEU A 21 -0.11 -17.53 -19.53
CA LEU A 21 -1.01 -16.39 -19.33
C LEU A 21 -1.72 -16.48 -17.96
N MET A 22 -2.24 -17.66 -17.61
CA MET A 22 -2.91 -17.89 -16.33
C MET A 22 -1.97 -17.63 -15.15
N ILE A 23 -0.73 -18.11 -15.22
CA ILE A 23 0.29 -17.85 -14.20
C ILE A 23 0.59 -16.34 -14.09
N VAL A 24 0.75 -15.65 -15.22
CA VAL A 24 0.99 -14.20 -15.24
C VAL A 24 -0.16 -13.43 -14.59
N VAL A 25 -1.41 -13.79 -14.90
CA VAL A 25 -2.60 -13.17 -14.30
C VAL A 25 -2.64 -13.44 -12.79
N LEU A 26 -2.36 -14.68 -12.36
CA LEU A 26 -2.33 -15.03 -10.95
C LEU A 26 -1.27 -14.22 -10.19
N LEU A 27 -0.06 -14.09 -10.75
CA LEU A 27 1.00 -13.28 -10.17
C LEU A 27 0.62 -11.80 -10.12
N ALA A 28 -0.01 -11.27 -11.18
CA ALA A 28 -0.48 -9.89 -11.19
C ALA A 28 -1.51 -9.62 -10.10
N ILE A 29 -2.45 -10.54 -9.85
CA ILE A 29 -3.43 -10.44 -8.77
C ILE A 29 -2.74 -10.46 -7.40
N ILE A 30 -1.77 -11.36 -7.19
CA ILE A 30 -1.01 -11.44 -5.93
C ILE A 30 -0.25 -10.13 -5.69
N LEU A 31 0.47 -9.62 -6.68
CA LEU A 31 1.20 -8.35 -6.57
C LEU A 31 0.26 -7.17 -6.29
N PHE A 32 -0.92 -7.16 -6.91
CA PHE A 32 -1.94 -6.14 -6.66
C PHE A 32 -2.45 -6.16 -5.22
N ILE A 33 -2.80 -7.35 -4.70
CA ILE A 33 -3.26 -7.53 -3.33
C ILE A 33 -2.16 -7.20 -2.31
N MET A 34 -0.90 -7.53 -2.63
CA MET A 34 0.25 -7.26 -1.78
C MET A 34 0.58 -5.77 -1.64
N GLY A 35 0.40 -4.99 -2.71
CA GLY A 35 0.60 -3.53 -2.69
C GLY A 35 -0.58 -2.72 -2.13
N LEU A 36 -1.72 -3.38 -1.85
CA LEU A 36 -2.94 -2.73 -1.39
C LEU A 36 -2.81 -1.97 -0.05
N PRO A 37 -2.22 -2.53 1.03
CA PRO A 37 -2.20 -1.85 2.34
C PRO A 37 -1.40 -0.55 2.32
N GLY A 38 -0.31 -0.49 1.55
CA GLY A 38 0.46 0.74 1.37
C GLY A 38 -0.33 1.83 0.63
N ARG A 39 -1.13 1.45 -0.38
CA ARG A 39 -2.00 2.40 -1.11
C ARG A 39 -3.12 2.93 -0.20
N ILE A 40 -3.68 2.10 0.67
CA ILE A 40 -4.71 2.49 1.63
C ILE A 40 -4.15 3.47 2.67
N ALA A 41 -2.94 3.24 3.20
CA ALA A 41 -2.30 4.14 4.16
C ALA A 41 -2.01 5.53 3.57
N ILE A 42 -1.57 5.58 2.30
CA ILE A 42 -1.36 6.84 1.57
C ILE A 42 -2.69 7.58 1.38
N ALA A 43 -3.76 6.88 1.01
CA ALA A 43 -5.08 7.49 0.81
C ALA A 43 -5.70 8.06 2.09
N ARG A 44 -5.30 7.54 3.27
CA ARG A 44 -5.81 7.96 4.58
C ARG A 44 -4.94 9.00 5.31
N ASN A 45 -3.87 9.48 4.69
CA ASN A 45 -2.87 10.34 5.31
C ASN A 45 -2.24 9.78 6.60
N HIS A 46 -1.87 8.50 6.60
CA HIS A 46 -1.27 7.88 7.78
C HIS A 46 0.15 8.46 8.04
N PRO A 47 0.51 8.91 9.26
CA PRO A 47 1.82 9.50 9.57
C PRO A 47 2.99 8.55 9.31
N HIS A 48 2.73 7.24 9.31
CA HIS A 48 3.71 6.20 8.97
C HIS A 48 3.35 5.45 7.67
N ALA A 49 2.85 6.16 6.64
CA ALA A 49 2.49 5.56 5.35
C ALA A 49 3.67 4.80 4.69
N GLU A 50 4.90 5.27 4.87
CA GLU A 50 6.10 4.59 4.35
C GLU A 50 6.35 3.23 5.04
N ALA A 51 6.16 3.15 6.36
CA ALA A 51 6.33 1.91 7.11
C ALA A 51 5.29 0.85 6.73
N VAL A 52 4.03 1.27 6.52
CA VAL A 52 2.96 0.37 6.06
C VAL A 52 3.22 -0.11 4.62
N LYS A 53 3.76 0.75 3.75
CA LYS A 53 4.20 0.35 2.41
C LYS A 53 5.27 -0.73 2.49
N ILE A 54 6.29 -0.56 3.33
CA ILE A 54 7.38 -1.53 3.49
C ILE A 54 6.89 -2.84 4.12
N MET A 55 6.04 -2.78 5.15
CA MET A 55 5.42 -3.96 5.78
C MET A 55 4.54 -4.75 4.80
N GLY A 56 3.78 -4.06 3.93
CA GLY A 56 3.00 -4.72 2.88
C GLY A 56 3.85 -5.55 1.91
N TRP A 57 5.04 -5.03 1.56
CA TRP A 57 6.01 -5.74 0.73
C TRP A 57 6.79 -6.83 1.49
N MET A 58 7.11 -6.62 2.77
CA MET A 58 7.72 -7.66 3.64
C MET A 58 6.77 -8.82 3.95
N GLY A 59 5.46 -8.62 3.78
CA GLY A 59 4.45 -9.67 3.79
C GLY A 59 4.68 -10.82 2.80
N PHE A 60 5.55 -10.62 1.81
CA PHE A 60 5.99 -11.66 0.88
C PHE A 60 6.67 -12.86 1.56
N LEU A 61 7.41 -12.63 2.66
CA LEU A 61 8.13 -13.69 3.37
C LEU A 61 7.29 -14.36 4.46
N ALA A 62 6.21 -13.70 4.93
CA ALA A 62 5.31 -14.24 5.94
C ALA A 62 3.92 -13.58 5.89
N VAL A 63 2.86 -14.39 5.92
CA VAL A 63 1.45 -13.92 5.93
C VAL A 63 1.14 -13.06 7.17
N VAL A 64 1.81 -13.32 8.29
CA VAL A 64 1.60 -12.63 9.57
C VAL A 64 1.91 -11.13 9.52
N PRO A 65 3.10 -10.67 9.07
CA PRO A 65 3.38 -9.24 8.90
C PRO A 65 2.49 -8.58 7.84
N TRP A 66 2.02 -9.32 6.83
CA TRP A 66 1.07 -8.78 5.84
C TRP A 66 -0.27 -8.41 6.48
N VAL A 67 -0.86 -9.31 7.27
CA VAL A 67 -2.10 -9.04 8.01
C VAL A 67 -1.92 -7.92 9.03
N HIS A 68 -0.76 -7.86 9.71
CA HIS A 68 -0.43 -6.76 10.63
C HIS A 68 -0.36 -5.41 9.89
N ALA A 69 0.24 -5.37 8.70
CA ALA A 69 0.28 -4.15 7.86
C ALA A 69 -1.12 -3.66 7.53
N PHE A 70 -2.04 -4.58 7.22
CA PHE A 70 -3.45 -4.26 7.00
C PHE A 70 -4.11 -3.70 8.25
N MET A 71 -3.92 -4.34 9.40
CA MET A 71 -4.49 -3.87 10.67
C MET A 71 -4.03 -2.44 11.01
N TRP A 72 -2.74 -2.15 10.81
CA TRP A 72 -2.17 -0.82 11.02
C TRP A 72 -2.58 0.20 9.96
N ALA A 73 -2.85 -0.21 8.72
CA ALA A 73 -3.39 0.69 7.70
C ALA A 73 -4.78 1.23 8.06
N PHE A 74 -5.55 0.49 8.85
CA PHE A 74 -6.90 0.87 9.31
C PHE A 74 -6.93 1.43 10.74
N HIS A 75 -5.89 1.22 11.54
CA HIS A 75 -5.78 1.81 12.86
C HIS A 75 -5.53 3.31 12.76
N ASP A 76 -6.26 4.10 13.56
CA ASP A 76 -6.12 5.54 13.59
C ASP A 76 -4.87 5.92 14.37
N SER A 77 -3.73 6.11 13.68
CA SER A 77 -2.48 6.53 14.29
C SER A 77 -2.46 8.05 14.42
N MET A 78 -3.13 8.55 15.45
CA MET A 78 -2.95 9.94 15.86
C MET A 78 -1.59 10.03 16.57
N THR A 79 -0.52 10.31 15.81
CA THR A 79 0.76 10.70 16.41
C THR A 79 0.61 12.15 16.85
N VAL A 80 0.78 12.39 18.16
CA VAL A 80 0.82 13.74 18.74
C VAL A 80 2.19 13.86 19.41
N ASP A 81 3.12 14.57 18.78
CA ASP A 81 4.40 14.93 19.36
C ASP A 81 4.24 16.23 20.16
N LEU A 82 4.24 16.13 21.49
CA LEU A 82 4.12 17.30 22.37
C LEU A 82 5.23 18.36 22.16
N ARG A 83 6.32 18.02 21.47
CA ARG A 83 7.43 18.95 21.19
C ARG A 83 7.24 19.74 19.90
N ARG A 84 6.30 19.34 19.05
CA ARG A 84 5.97 20.03 17.81
C ARG A 84 4.56 20.58 17.90
N THR A 85 4.32 21.67 17.19
CA THR A 85 2.96 22.18 17.12
C THR A 85 2.10 21.22 16.27
N PRO A 86 0.79 21.05 16.59
CA PRO A 86 -0.09 20.21 15.79
C PRO A 86 -0.14 20.60 14.31
N LYS A 87 0.19 21.86 13.97
CA LYS A 87 0.29 22.34 12.59
C LYS A 87 1.54 21.83 11.89
N GLU A 88 2.70 21.94 12.53
CA GLU A 88 3.98 21.46 11.97
C GLU A 88 3.95 19.94 11.69
N GLU A 89 3.37 19.14 12.58
CA GLU A 89 3.23 17.69 12.35
C GLU A 89 2.37 17.38 11.13
N ARG A 90 1.23 18.06 10.98
CA ARG A 90 0.35 17.89 9.82
C ARG A 90 1.05 18.27 8.51
N ASP A 91 1.85 19.33 8.53
CA ASP A 91 2.62 19.78 7.36
C ASP A 91 3.69 18.75 6.98
N HIS A 92 4.37 18.16 7.96
CA HIS A 92 5.33 17.08 7.73
C HIS A 92 4.68 15.81 7.14
N VAL A 93 3.55 15.37 7.70
CA VAL A 93 2.80 14.21 7.17
C VAL A 93 2.32 14.48 5.75
N ARG A 94 1.80 15.68 5.49
CA ARG A 94 1.39 16.11 4.15
C ARG A 94 2.55 16.12 3.15
N ALA A 95 3.71 16.62 3.54
CA ALA A 95 4.92 16.64 2.70
C ALA A 95 5.38 15.21 2.37
N GLU A 96 5.34 14.30 3.34
CA GLU A 96 5.73 12.90 3.15
C GLU A 96 4.74 12.16 2.22
N ILE A 97 3.44 12.41 2.36
CA ILE A 97 2.41 11.83 1.47
C ILE A 97 2.57 12.34 0.03
N ALA A 98 2.86 13.63 -0.13
CA ALA A 98 3.15 14.23 -1.44
C ALA A 98 4.40 13.59 -2.07
N ARG A 99 5.46 13.32 -1.28
CA ARG A 99 6.66 12.58 -1.71
C ARG A 99 6.32 11.16 -2.18
N LEU A 100 5.38 10.50 -1.51
CA LEU A 100 4.90 9.15 -1.84
C LEU A 100 3.92 9.12 -3.02
N GLY A 101 3.55 10.27 -3.60
CA GLY A 101 2.64 10.39 -4.75
C GLY A 101 1.16 10.37 -4.40
N GLY A 102 0.81 10.53 -3.11
CA GLY A 102 -0.57 10.68 -2.65
C GLY A 102 -1.06 12.12 -2.76
N LYS A 103 -2.37 12.30 -3.00
CA LYS A 103 -3.02 13.61 -2.88
C LYS A 103 -3.40 13.79 -1.41
N PRO A 104 -2.83 14.75 -0.67
CA PRO A 104 -3.22 14.98 0.70
C PRO A 104 -4.66 15.48 0.72
N ASN A 105 -5.57 14.77 1.39
CA ASN A 105 -6.93 15.27 1.55
C ASN A 105 -6.88 16.62 2.29
N ALA A 106 -7.54 17.62 1.71
CA ALA A 106 -7.65 18.97 2.27
C ALA A 106 -8.56 19.02 3.51
N GLU A 107 -9.27 17.93 3.80
CA GLU A 107 -10.40 17.87 4.72
C GLU A 107 -10.01 17.38 6.12
N ASN A 108 -9.01 17.99 6.74
CA ASN A 108 -9.00 18.04 8.21
C ASN A 108 -9.01 19.50 8.65
N PRO A 109 -10.20 20.12 8.74
CA PRO A 109 -10.40 21.50 9.20
C PRO A 109 -10.36 21.63 10.73
N GLY A 110 -9.73 20.70 11.46
CA GLY A 110 -9.67 20.72 12.92
C GLY A 110 -8.63 21.67 13.52
N GLY A 111 -8.21 22.74 12.84
CA GLY A 111 -7.14 23.63 13.35
C GLY A 111 -7.31 25.10 13.00
N ASP A 112 -8.50 25.47 12.51
CA ASP A 112 -8.78 26.78 11.93
C ASP A 112 -9.43 27.71 12.97
N ASP A 113 -9.89 27.16 14.10
CA ASP A 113 -10.77 27.82 15.08
C ASP A 113 -10.35 27.74 16.57
N ALA A 114 -9.21 27.10 16.91
CA ALA A 114 -8.62 27.28 18.24
C ALA A 114 -7.65 28.47 18.24
N GLY A 115 -8.23 29.68 18.28
CA GLY A 115 -7.50 30.92 18.55
C GLY A 115 -6.72 30.85 19.87
N PRO A 116 -5.73 31.75 20.08
CA PRO A 116 -4.93 31.75 21.29
C PRO A 116 -5.81 31.82 22.54
N GLN A 117 -5.85 30.76 23.34
CA GLN A 117 -6.31 30.86 24.73
C GLN A 117 -5.13 31.36 25.56
N GLU A 118 -4.93 32.67 25.51
CA GLU A 118 -4.16 33.41 26.52
C GLU A 118 -5.07 33.64 27.74
N GLY A 119 -4.52 33.43 28.93
CA GLY A 119 -5.22 33.57 30.22
C GLY A 119 -5.40 35.00 30.69
#